data_AF-A0A8X6GE87-F1
#
_entry.id   AF-A0A8X6GE87-F1
#
_cell.length_a   1.000
_cell.length_b   1.000
_cell.length_c   1.000
_cell.angle_alpha   90.00
_cell.angle_beta   90.00
_cell.angle_gamma   90.00
#
_symmetry.space_group_name_H-M   'P 1'
#
loop_
_entity.id
_entity.type
_entity.pdbx_description
1 polymer ?
#
loop_
_entity_poly.entity_id
_entity_poly.type
_entity_poly.pdbx_seq_one_letter_code
_entity_poly.pdbx_strand_id
1 'polypeptide(L)'
;MEHFGPVERMWLRNEGRLFGVVFVLFNVLLAIFNVLNYRVASRATVPCVVITRLDASTAKLSWTDSTDTTGDYSNNLTTPHTRVVKLRNSTQEETIPPLNYSLPWETEQRDKYTVVKRYIPADGLPPTYDDSVTLCTQGTFEFLQHVPELCDRWEGPLSVSVYAPGTDLPVAVRKILFLRKCGPPCVRLNVSWHLIYESSLAPPHLEAPMEMAEMAAYEPLNCSAGFKPLQLLSEIRSSKKLPYPINVARNVARQLAGTRYVLASDIELYPSLHIVPRFLELVSRLAEKEIGKIIPRRVFTLPIFEIKKEFPAPKTKEELVKRVKEGHAIFFHKWVCDACQNFPRRDQWLKSLPEKGKEDLLGIFQITKRQMPRTAWEPIYIGTNEEPLYDERLTWEGKRDKMSQMFELCLLDYDFYVLDNAFLVHSPGIKTLSSVDQRRRAPFMYKNNAVHNKLLAQMKKKYGARKGC
;
A
#
# COMPACT_ATOMS: atom_id res chain seq x y z
N MET A 1 38.23 -36.66 -13.79
CA MET A 1 37.61 -37.64 -12.90
C MET A 1 37.36 -38.92 -13.69
N GLU A 2 38.41 -39.67 -13.97
CA GLU A 2 38.34 -41.07 -14.41
C GLU A 2 39.56 -41.73 -13.81
N HIS A 3 39.42 -42.41 -12.66
CA HIS A 3 40.37 -43.39 -12.10
C HIS A 3 39.83 -43.86 -10.75
N PHE A 4 38.88 -44.81 -10.74
CA PHE A 4 38.67 -45.70 -9.59
C PHE A 4 38.06 -47.02 -10.08
N GLY A 5 38.63 -48.14 -9.63
CA GLY A 5 38.23 -49.49 -10.05
C GLY A 5 36.87 -49.91 -9.47
N PRO A 6 36.29 -51.03 -9.96
CA PRO A 6 34.96 -51.51 -9.53
C PRO A 6 34.86 -51.80 -8.02
N VAL A 7 35.97 -52.19 -7.38
CA VAL A 7 36.01 -52.59 -5.96
C VAL A 7 36.02 -51.38 -5.02
N GLU A 8 36.71 -50.29 -5.38
CA GLU A 8 36.75 -49.04 -4.58
C GLU A 8 35.41 -48.30 -4.57
N ARG A 9 34.63 -48.41 -5.66
CA ARG A 9 33.25 -47.88 -5.71
C ARG A 9 32.28 -48.62 -4.80
N MET A 10 32.57 -49.88 -4.44
CA MET A 10 31.73 -50.65 -3.51
C MET A 10 32.03 -50.29 -2.05
N TRP A 11 33.29 -50.01 -1.71
CA TRP A 11 33.70 -49.58 -0.38
C TRP A 11 33.17 -48.18 -0.01
N LEU A 12 33.32 -47.19 -0.89
CA LEU A 12 32.80 -45.82 -0.68
C LEU A 12 31.26 -45.76 -0.53
N ARG A 13 30.54 -46.71 -1.14
CA ARG A 13 29.08 -46.78 -1.05
C ARG A 13 28.58 -47.39 0.27
N ASN A 14 29.38 -48.23 0.92
CA ASN A 14 29.05 -48.83 2.21
C ASN A 14 29.35 -47.90 3.39
N GLU A 15 30.44 -47.13 3.35
CA GLU A 15 30.76 -46.16 4.42
C GLU A 15 29.77 -45.00 4.47
N GLY A 16 29.36 -44.45 3.32
CA GLY A 16 28.35 -43.38 3.27
C GLY A 16 26.96 -43.82 3.77
N ARG A 17 26.62 -45.10 3.60
CA ARG A 17 25.38 -45.68 4.13
C ARG A 17 25.46 -45.89 5.64
N LEU A 18 26.61 -46.34 6.16
CA LEU A 18 26.83 -46.49 7.59
C LEU A 18 26.78 -45.14 8.30
N PHE A 19 27.40 -44.10 7.72
CA PHE A 19 27.37 -42.74 8.25
C PHE A 19 25.94 -42.14 8.28
N GLY A 20 25.15 -42.38 7.23
CA GLY A 20 23.76 -41.96 7.18
C GLY A 20 22.88 -42.65 8.22
N VAL A 21 23.08 -43.96 8.44
CA VAL A 21 22.32 -44.73 9.44
C VAL A 21 22.67 -44.27 10.87
N VAL A 22 23.95 -44.03 11.17
CA VAL A 22 24.39 -43.52 12.48
C VAL A 22 23.84 -42.12 12.74
N PHE A 23 23.84 -41.23 11.74
CA PHE A 23 23.30 -39.88 11.88
C PHE A 23 21.79 -39.87 12.16
N VAL A 24 21.02 -40.73 11.47
CA VAL A 24 19.57 -40.84 11.71
C VAL A 24 19.29 -41.44 13.08
N LEU A 25 20.01 -42.50 13.49
CA LEU A 25 19.87 -43.10 14.82
C LEU A 25 20.18 -42.11 15.94
N PHE A 26 21.24 -41.30 15.79
CA PHE A 26 21.58 -40.27 16.77
C PHE A 26 20.46 -39.23 16.92
N ASN A 27 19.90 -38.74 15.81
CA ASN A 27 18.80 -37.76 15.85
C ASN A 27 17.50 -38.34 16.41
N VAL A 28 17.19 -39.60 16.14
CA VAL A 28 16.03 -40.29 16.71
C VAL A 28 16.19 -40.51 18.21
N LEU A 29 17.38 -40.93 18.67
CA LEU A 29 17.68 -41.09 20.09
C LEU A 29 17.65 -39.75 20.84
N LEU A 30 18.14 -38.67 20.21
CA LEU A 30 18.06 -37.31 20.77
C LEU A 30 16.61 -36.82 20.89
N ALA A 31 15.77 -37.10 19.90
CA ALA A 31 14.35 -36.78 19.96
C ALA A 31 13.63 -37.58 21.06
N ILE A 32 13.92 -38.88 21.20
CA ILE A 32 13.38 -39.72 22.28
C ILE A 32 13.87 -39.21 23.64
N PHE A 33 15.14 -38.86 23.78
CA PHE A 33 15.69 -38.28 25.00
C PHE A 33 14.99 -36.96 25.38
N ASN A 34 14.73 -36.09 24.41
CA ASN A 34 14.02 -34.83 24.64
C ASN A 34 12.55 -35.06 25.03
N VAL A 35 11.89 -36.08 24.47
CA VAL A 35 10.51 -36.45 24.83
C VAL A 35 10.45 -37.08 26.23
N LEU A 36 11.40 -37.97 26.57
CA LEU A 36 11.45 -38.64 27.87
C LEU A 36 11.84 -37.69 29.02
N ASN A 37 12.58 -36.62 28.73
CA ASN A 37 12.99 -35.62 29.73
C ASN A 37 12.08 -34.38 29.76
N TYR A 38 11.03 -34.31 28.95
CA TYR A 38 10.06 -33.21 28.99
C TYR A 38 9.10 -33.38 30.17
N ARG A 39 9.47 -32.85 31.34
CA ARG A 39 8.57 -32.74 32.49
C ARG A 39 7.86 -31.39 32.48
N VAL A 40 6.58 -31.40 32.10
CA VAL A 40 5.66 -30.28 32.39
C VAL A 40 5.15 -30.42 33.81
N ALA A 41 5.40 -29.42 34.65
CA ALA A 41 4.82 -29.32 35.98
C ALA A 41 3.31 -29.05 35.85
N SER A 42 2.49 -29.97 36.37
CA SER A 42 1.05 -29.79 36.50
C SER A 42 0.72 -28.92 37.72
N ARG A 43 -0.05 -27.84 37.54
CA ARG A 43 -0.86 -27.28 38.63
C ARG A 43 -2.29 -26.96 38.17
N ALA A 44 -3.17 -27.86 38.62
CA ALA A 44 -4.53 -27.71 39.12
C ALA A 44 -5.49 -26.64 38.56
N THR A 45 -6.61 -27.13 38.05
CA THR A 45 -7.91 -26.46 37.84
C THR A 45 -8.74 -26.39 39.12
N VAL A 46 -9.47 -25.29 39.36
CA VAL A 46 -10.85 -25.27 39.92
C VAL A 46 -11.62 -24.07 39.30
N PRO A 47 -12.92 -24.19 38.94
CA PRO A 47 -13.68 -23.18 38.19
C PRO A 47 -14.51 -22.26 39.10
N CYS A 48 -14.83 -21.05 38.61
CA CYS A 48 -16.03 -20.32 39.00
C CYS A 48 -16.68 -19.72 37.76
N VAL A 49 -17.88 -20.23 37.44
CA VAL A 49 -18.78 -19.71 36.42
C VAL A 49 -19.74 -18.73 37.10
N VAL A 50 -19.80 -17.50 36.59
CA VAL A 50 -20.98 -16.64 36.71
C VAL A 50 -21.36 -16.23 35.30
N ILE A 51 -22.54 -16.67 34.87
CA ILE A 51 -23.15 -16.27 33.60
C ILE A 51 -23.94 -14.99 33.86
N THR A 52 -23.59 -13.92 33.16
CA THR A 52 -24.57 -12.91 32.73
C THR A 52 -24.30 -12.55 31.27
N ARG A 53 -25.25 -12.90 30.40
CA ARG A 53 -25.33 -12.46 29.00
C ARG A 53 -25.60 -10.95 28.95
N LEU A 54 -24.91 -10.24 28.04
CA LEU A 54 -25.51 -9.40 26.98
C LEU A 54 -24.42 -8.66 26.17
N ASP A 55 -24.29 -9.05 24.91
CA ASP A 55 -24.04 -8.29 23.68
C ASP A 55 -23.25 -6.96 23.72
N ALA A 56 -22.04 -6.98 23.14
CA ALA A 56 -21.60 -6.13 22.02
C ALA A 56 -20.08 -6.34 21.81
N SER A 57 -19.71 -6.80 20.62
CA SER A 57 -18.32 -7.04 20.22
C SER A 57 -17.49 -5.75 20.22
N THR A 58 -16.72 -5.50 21.27
CA THR A 58 -15.71 -4.44 21.34
C THR A 58 -14.34 -5.04 21.05
N ALA A 59 -13.76 -4.70 19.90
CA ALA A 59 -12.34 -4.92 19.66
C ALA A 59 -11.56 -4.03 20.63
N LYS A 60 -10.69 -4.63 21.44
CA LYS A 60 -9.85 -3.92 22.42
C LYS A 60 -8.64 -3.32 21.70
N LEU A 61 -8.42 -2.02 21.86
CA LEU A 61 -7.14 -1.38 21.54
C LEU A 61 -6.10 -1.86 22.58
N SER A 62 -4.95 -2.34 22.14
CA SER A 62 -3.86 -2.79 23.02
C SER A 62 -2.52 -2.23 22.58
N TRP A 63 -1.69 -1.88 23.55
CA TRP A 63 -0.29 -1.49 23.37
C TRP A 63 0.62 -2.71 23.52
N THR A 64 1.77 -2.73 22.84
CA THR A 64 2.84 -3.69 23.11
C THR A 64 4.05 -2.96 23.67
N ASP A 65 4.45 -3.27 24.90
CA ASP A 65 5.81 -3.00 25.37
C ASP A 65 6.72 -4.14 24.89
N SER A 66 7.71 -3.81 24.07
CA SER A 66 8.76 -4.76 23.68
C SER A 66 10.04 -4.48 24.45
N THR A 67 10.32 -5.25 25.50
CA THR A 67 11.69 -5.47 25.97
C THR A 67 11.85 -6.89 26.45
N ASP A 68 12.58 -7.67 25.65
CA ASP A 68 13.27 -8.87 26.09
C ASP A 68 14.77 -8.54 26.09
N THR A 69 15.31 -8.22 27.26
CA THR A 69 16.72 -8.41 27.64
C THR A 69 16.80 -8.42 29.17
N THR A 70 17.36 -9.51 29.68
CA THR A 70 17.80 -9.86 31.04
C THR A 70 18.46 -8.73 31.86
N GLY A 71 18.15 -8.65 33.15
CA GLY A 71 18.91 -7.90 34.15
C GLY A 71 18.12 -7.62 35.43
N ASP A 72 18.33 -8.43 36.45
CA ASP A 72 17.82 -8.27 37.82
C ASP A 72 18.46 -7.06 38.52
N TYR A 73 17.65 -6.15 39.07
CA TYR A 73 17.90 -5.41 40.32
C TYR A 73 16.61 -4.71 40.77
N SER A 74 16.19 -5.09 41.98
CA SER A 74 15.17 -4.49 42.84
C SER A 74 15.10 -2.95 42.84
N ASN A 75 13.90 -2.38 42.73
CA ASN A 75 13.22 -1.69 43.86
C ASN A 75 11.88 -1.04 43.44
N ASN A 76 10.93 -1.17 44.36
CA ASN A 76 9.54 -0.71 44.37
C ASN A 76 9.24 0.66 43.75
N LEU A 77 8.19 0.74 42.91
CA LEU A 77 7.05 1.67 43.12
C LEU A 77 5.84 1.30 42.23
N THR A 78 4.78 0.85 42.90
CA THR A 78 3.34 0.92 42.54
C THR A 78 2.93 1.22 41.09
N THR A 79 2.41 0.19 40.40
CA THR A 79 1.22 0.26 39.52
C THR A 79 0.11 -0.58 40.20
N PRO A 80 -1.20 -0.37 39.97
CA PRO A 80 -1.79 0.00 38.68
C PRO A 80 -2.98 0.98 38.71
N HIS A 81 -3.02 1.89 37.74
CA HIS A 81 -4.29 2.48 37.32
C HIS A 81 -4.59 2.08 35.88
N THR A 82 -5.20 0.91 35.76
CA THR A 82 -6.11 0.57 34.66
C THR A 82 -7.28 1.56 34.72
N ARG A 83 -7.33 2.55 33.82
CA ARG A 83 -8.54 3.36 33.63
C ARG A 83 -9.29 2.87 32.40
N VAL A 84 -10.41 2.20 32.67
CA VAL A 84 -11.46 1.88 31.69
C VAL A 84 -12.23 3.17 31.39
N VAL A 85 -12.35 3.53 30.12
CA VAL A 85 -13.24 4.63 29.68
C VAL A 85 -14.69 4.15 29.85
N LYS A 86 -15.44 4.77 30.76
CA LYS A 86 -16.90 4.62 30.87
C LYS A 86 -17.56 5.85 30.24
N LEU A 87 -18.50 5.63 29.32
CA LEU A 87 -19.50 6.63 28.94
C LEU A 87 -20.33 7.00 30.16
N ARG A 88 -20.37 8.28 30.52
CA ARG A 88 -21.34 8.82 31.48
C ARG A 88 -22.50 9.44 30.70
N ASN A 89 -23.72 9.07 31.08
CA ASN A 89 -24.88 9.92 30.85
C ASN A 89 -24.70 11.19 31.69
N SER A 90 -24.57 12.34 31.05
CA SER A 90 -24.55 13.63 31.72
C SER A 90 -25.94 14.24 31.69
N THR A 91 -26.59 14.30 32.85
CA THR A 91 -27.66 15.26 33.14
C THR A 91 -27.01 16.51 33.71
N GLN A 92 -26.73 17.50 32.86
CA GLN A 92 -26.74 18.94 33.19
C GLN A 92 -26.54 19.73 31.89
N GLU A 93 -27.57 20.49 31.51
CA GLU A 93 -27.55 21.47 30.43
C GLU A 93 -26.75 22.70 30.89
N GLU A 94 -25.59 22.93 30.28
CA GLU A 94 -25.03 24.27 30.14
C GLU A 94 -25.21 24.71 28.68
N THR A 95 -26.10 25.69 28.49
CA THR A 95 -26.37 26.28 27.18
C THR A 95 -25.21 27.19 26.75
N ILE A 96 -24.26 26.62 26.04
CA ILE A 96 -23.31 27.34 25.20
C ILE A 96 -24.00 27.57 23.84
N PRO A 97 -24.08 28.80 23.31
CA PRO A 97 -24.71 29.03 22.02
C PRO A 97 -23.93 28.25 20.94
N PRO A 98 -24.62 27.52 20.03
CA PRO A 98 -23.95 26.67 19.07
C PRO A 98 -23.18 27.57 18.09
N LEU A 99 -21.85 27.53 18.17
CA LEU A 99 -21.03 28.04 17.08
C LEU A 99 -21.18 27.06 15.91
N ASN A 100 -22.07 27.43 15.00
CA ASN A 100 -22.54 26.62 13.89
C ASN A 100 -21.46 26.50 12.79
N TYR A 101 -20.39 25.75 13.04
CA TYR A 101 -19.47 25.27 12.01
C TYR A 101 -19.72 23.79 11.76
N SER A 102 -20.82 23.48 11.07
CA SER A 102 -20.88 22.23 10.32
C SER A 102 -19.90 22.38 9.16
N LEU A 103 -18.73 21.75 9.20
CA LEU A 103 -18.10 21.35 7.94
C LEU A 103 -19.02 20.24 7.39
N PRO A 104 -19.83 20.48 6.35
CA PRO A 104 -20.67 19.40 5.86
C PRO A 104 -19.71 18.50 5.08
N TRP A 105 -19.21 17.44 5.72
CA TRP A 105 -18.49 16.44 4.96
C TRP A 105 -19.43 15.92 3.90
N GLU A 106 -18.96 15.96 2.67
CA GLU A 106 -19.67 15.33 1.58
C GLU A 106 -19.48 13.82 1.73
N THR A 107 -20.58 13.11 1.99
CA THR A 107 -20.58 11.66 2.07
C THR A 107 -21.16 11.07 0.79
N GLU A 108 -20.60 9.95 0.36
CA GLU A 108 -21.05 9.23 -0.82
C GLU A 108 -21.13 7.74 -0.51
N GLN A 109 -22.22 7.10 -0.90
CA GLN A 109 -22.38 5.65 -0.80
C GLN A 109 -21.85 4.98 -2.08
N ARG A 110 -20.94 4.01 -1.94
CA ARG A 110 -20.42 3.18 -3.04
C ARG A 110 -20.58 1.70 -2.70
N ASP A 111 -21.57 1.07 -3.31
CA ASP A 111 -21.97 -0.31 -2.96
C ASP A 111 -22.25 -0.40 -1.45
N LYS A 112 -21.47 -1.18 -0.70
CA LYS A 112 -21.55 -1.34 0.75
C LYS A 112 -20.60 -0.43 1.54
N TYR A 113 -19.90 0.48 0.87
CA TYR A 113 -18.95 1.39 1.49
C TYR A 113 -19.52 2.80 1.60
N THR A 114 -19.26 3.44 2.73
CA THR A 114 -19.48 4.87 2.90
C THR A 114 -18.15 5.59 2.74
N VAL A 115 -18.13 6.58 1.85
CA VAL A 115 -16.99 7.44 1.57
C VAL A 115 -17.24 8.79 2.24
N VAL A 116 -16.28 9.27 3.00
CA VAL A 116 -16.26 10.64 3.54
C VAL A 116 -15.18 11.41 2.80
N LYS A 117 -15.62 12.33 1.93
CA LYS A 117 -14.73 13.11 1.08
C LYS A 117 -14.11 14.24 1.87
N ARG A 118 -12.82 14.48 1.62
CA ARG A 118 -12.02 15.56 2.24
C ARG A 118 -12.23 15.61 3.77
N TYR A 119 -12.20 14.46 4.44
CA TYR A 119 -12.39 14.35 5.89
C TYR A 119 -11.42 15.28 6.64
N ILE A 120 -10.16 15.31 6.21
CA ILE A 120 -9.17 16.32 6.60
C ILE A 120 -8.55 16.87 5.31
N PRO A 121 -8.90 18.09 4.87
CA PRO A 121 -8.30 18.70 3.69
C PRO A 121 -6.84 19.11 3.94
N ALA A 122 -6.12 19.38 2.86
CA ALA A 122 -4.81 20.03 2.92
C ALA A 122 -4.95 21.49 3.38
N ASP A 123 -4.01 21.99 4.18
CA ASP A 123 -4.03 23.39 4.66
C ASP A 123 -3.48 24.39 3.64
N GLY A 124 -2.65 23.91 2.71
CA GLY A 124 -2.05 24.73 1.67
C GLY A 124 -3.08 25.15 0.63
N LEU A 125 -2.76 26.25 -0.07
CA LEU A 125 -3.56 26.67 -1.22
C LEU A 125 -3.48 25.58 -2.30
N PRO A 126 -4.63 25.08 -2.79
CA PRO A 126 -4.61 24.11 -3.88
C PRO A 126 -4.00 24.75 -5.13
N PRO A 127 -3.15 24.02 -5.89
CA PRO A 127 -2.70 24.52 -7.17
C PRO A 127 -3.88 24.71 -8.12
N THR A 128 -3.71 25.54 -9.15
CA THR A 128 -4.70 25.59 -10.22
C THR A 128 -4.75 24.27 -10.98
N TYR A 129 -5.80 24.08 -11.77
CA TYR A 129 -6.06 22.81 -12.45
C TYR A 129 -4.90 22.32 -13.33
N ASP A 130 -4.18 23.21 -14.01
CA ASP A 130 -3.09 22.85 -14.93
C ASP A 130 -1.67 23.02 -14.34
N ASP A 131 -1.53 23.62 -13.15
CA ASP A 131 -0.21 23.99 -12.59
C ASP A 131 0.48 22.85 -11.84
N SER A 132 -0.16 21.69 -11.69
CA SER A 132 0.40 20.57 -10.94
C SER A 132 -0.13 19.21 -11.37
N VAL A 133 0.40 18.16 -10.76
CA VAL A 133 -0.05 16.77 -10.93
C VAL A 133 -0.39 16.22 -9.54
N THR A 134 -1.58 15.66 -9.35
CA THR A 134 -1.95 15.05 -8.06
C THR A 134 -1.51 13.58 -7.97
N LEU A 135 -0.72 13.25 -6.96
CA LEU A 135 -0.47 11.86 -6.58
C LEU A 135 -1.68 11.34 -5.82
N CYS A 136 -2.38 10.39 -6.44
CA CYS A 136 -3.57 9.75 -5.88
C CYS A 136 -3.16 8.39 -5.32
N THR A 137 -3.24 8.23 -4.01
CA THR A 137 -2.85 6.99 -3.35
C THR A 137 -3.88 6.53 -2.34
N GLN A 138 -3.70 5.30 -1.88
CA GLN A 138 -4.65 4.59 -1.06
C GLN A 138 -3.95 3.61 -0.13
N GLY A 139 -4.53 3.41 1.05
CA GLY A 139 -4.03 2.44 2.01
C GLY A 139 -4.96 2.23 3.20
N THR A 140 -4.47 1.45 4.14
CA THR A 140 -5.06 1.34 5.48
C THR A 140 -4.13 1.95 6.51
N PHE A 141 -4.54 2.02 7.78
CA PHE A 141 -3.79 2.71 8.84
C PHE A 141 -2.37 2.12 9.06
N GLU A 142 -2.13 0.88 8.64
CA GLU A 142 -0.83 0.18 8.71
C GLU A 142 0.19 0.67 7.68
N PHE A 143 -0.22 1.50 6.71
CA PHE A 143 0.65 1.98 5.63
C PHE A 143 0.83 3.51 5.65
N LEU A 144 0.24 4.22 6.61
CA LEU A 144 0.30 5.69 6.62
C LEU A 144 1.71 6.25 6.84
N GLN A 145 2.64 5.46 7.39
CA GLN A 145 4.06 5.82 7.52
C GLN A 145 4.75 6.12 6.18
N HIS A 146 4.17 5.70 5.06
CA HIS A 146 4.70 5.98 3.73
C HIS A 146 4.38 7.39 3.22
N VAL A 147 3.35 8.05 3.75
CA VAL A 147 2.88 9.37 3.28
C VAL A 147 3.93 10.47 3.38
N PRO A 148 4.73 10.58 4.48
CA PRO A 148 5.82 11.55 4.54
C PRO A 148 6.81 11.44 3.37
N GLU A 149 7.25 10.22 3.03
CA GLU A 149 8.21 10.01 1.93
C GLU A 149 7.58 10.31 0.56
N LEU A 150 6.32 9.90 0.34
CA LEU A 150 5.60 10.24 -0.90
C LEU A 150 5.47 11.75 -1.06
N CYS A 151 5.13 12.43 0.03
CA CYS A 151 4.92 13.87 0.05
C CYS A 151 6.22 14.65 -0.24
N ASP A 152 7.31 14.27 0.42
CA ASP A 152 8.65 14.84 0.22
C ASP A 152 9.12 14.69 -1.24
N ARG A 153 8.93 13.51 -1.84
CA ARG A 153 9.40 13.23 -3.20
C ARG A 153 8.51 13.79 -4.30
N TRP A 154 7.21 13.91 -4.05
CA TRP A 154 6.25 14.34 -5.07
C TRP A 154 6.21 15.85 -5.23
N GLU A 155 6.41 16.61 -4.14
CA GLU A 155 6.42 18.08 -4.15
C GLU A 155 5.17 18.71 -4.78
N GLY A 156 4.04 18.04 -4.66
CA GLY A 156 2.76 18.45 -5.22
C GLY A 156 1.59 17.99 -4.36
N PRO A 157 0.34 18.21 -4.80
CA PRO A 157 -0.84 17.78 -4.06
C PRO A 157 -0.93 16.24 -3.99
N LEU A 158 -1.30 15.73 -2.82
CA LEU A 158 -1.59 14.32 -2.58
C LEU A 158 -3.07 14.15 -2.22
N SER A 159 -3.75 13.23 -2.88
CA SER A 159 -5.07 12.74 -2.47
C SER A 159 -4.92 11.32 -1.92
N VAL A 160 -5.23 11.14 -0.63
CA VAL A 160 -5.02 9.88 0.09
C VAL A 160 -6.35 9.33 0.58
N SER A 161 -6.78 8.19 0.04
CA SER A 161 -7.94 7.46 0.52
C SER A 161 -7.55 6.38 1.53
N VAL A 162 -8.15 6.43 2.72
CA VAL A 162 -7.85 5.51 3.82
C VAL A 162 -9.06 4.65 4.12
N TYR A 163 -8.92 3.34 3.93
CA TYR A 163 -9.94 2.39 4.36
C TYR A 163 -9.76 2.07 5.83
N ALA A 164 -10.78 2.40 6.63
CA ALA A 164 -10.74 2.36 8.08
C ALA A 164 -12.10 1.92 8.67
N PRO A 165 -12.50 0.65 8.51
CA PRO A 165 -13.76 0.13 9.05
C PRO A 165 -13.77 0.06 10.58
N GLY A 166 -14.88 0.40 11.24
CA GLY A 166 -15.05 0.19 12.69
C GLY A 166 -13.94 0.81 13.53
N THR A 167 -13.26 -0.01 14.35
CA THR A 167 -12.16 0.47 15.22
C THR A 167 -10.89 0.89 14.47
N ASP A 168 -10.77 0.61 13.17
CA ASP A 168 -9.67 1.13 12.35
C ASP A 168 -9.80 2.65 12.16
N LEU A 169 -11.03 3.19 12.20
CA LEU A 169 -11.31 4.62 12.00
C LEU A 169 -10.57 5.52 13.00
N PRO A 170 -10.77 5.41 14.32
CA PRO A 170 -10.06 6.25 15.29
C PRO A 170 -8.54 6.05 15.23
N VAL A 171 -8.06 4.84 14.91
CA VAL A 171 -6.63 4.57 14.73
C VAL A 171 -6.07 5.31 13.51
N ALA A 172 -6.76 5.24 12.37
CA ALA A 172 -6.38 5.94 11.16
C ALA A 172 -6.36 7.45 11.38
N VAL A 173 -7.42 8.02 11.95
CA VAL A 173 -7.52 9.46 12.25
C VAL A 173 -6.36 9.87 13.14
N ARG A 174 -6.12 9.18 14.26
CA ARG A 174 -5.01 9.51 15.17
C ARG A 174 -3.64 9.50 14.49
N LYS A 175 -3.37 8.53 13.62
CA LYS A 175 -2.12 8.48 12.83
C LYS A 175 -2.03 9.64 11.84
N ILE A 176 -3.12 9.98 11.16
CA ILE A 176 -3.18 11.14 10.24
C ILE A 176 -2.82 12.43 11.00
N LEU A 177 -3.41 12.65 12.18
CA LEU A 177 -3.13 13.84 12.99
C LEU A 177 -1.69 13.90 13.46
N PHE A 178 -1.14 12.76 13.89
CA PHE A 178 0.27 12.66 14.24
C PHE A 178 1.17 13.03 13.06
N LEU A 179 0.91 12.48 11.87
CA LEU A 179 1.70 12.77 10.66
C LEU A 179 1.61 14.24 10.24
N ARG A 180 0.43 14.86 10.36
CA ARG A 180 0.25 16.28 10.03
C ARG A 180 0.95 17.22 11.03
N LYS A 181 0.96 16.87 12.33
CA LYS A 181 1.58 17.69 13.38
C LYS A 181 3.09 17.49 13.48
N CYS A 182 3.54 16.25 13.38
CA CYS A 182 4.91 15.84 13.70
C CYS A 182 5.73 15.39 12.48
N GLY A 183 5.09 15.18 11.33
CA GLY A 183 5.75 14.86 10.07
C GLY A 183 6.25 16.12 9.32
N PRO A 184 6.79 15.94 8.10
CA PRO A 184 7.25 17.07 7.31
C PRO A 184 6.09 18.01 6.95
N PRO A 185 6.32 19.33 6.84
CA PRO A 185 5.25 20.32 6.63
C PRO A 185 4.36 20.02 5.42
N CYS A 186 4.91 19.41 4.38
CA CYS A 186 4.16 19.05 3.18
C CYS A 186 2.97 18.12 3.51
N VAL A 187 3.03 17.29 4.56
CA VAL A 187 1.92 16.39 4.92
C VAL A 187 0.69 17.18 5.35
N ARG A 188 0.91 18.29 6.07
CA ARG A 188 -0.16 19.20 6.46
C ARG A 188 -0.62 20.07 5.29
N LEU A 189 0.34 20.56 4.50
CA LEU A 189 0.09 21.57 3.47
C LEU A 189 -0.46 20.99 2.17
N ASN A 190 -0.09 19.77 1.79
CA ASN A 190 -0.35 19.23 0.44
C ASN A 190 -1.23 17.97 0.44
N VAL A 191 -1.47 17.33 1.59
CA VAL A 191 -2.19 16.05 1.65
C VAL A 191 -3.64 16.26 2.08
N SER A 192 -4.56 15.87 1.19
CA SER A 192 -5.99 15.75 1.50
C SER A 192 -6.34 14.29 1.79
N TRP A 193 -7.04 14.07 2.91
CA TRP A 193 -7.38 12.75 3.42
C TRP A 193 -8.86 12.45 3.19
N HIS A 194 -9.15 11.25 2.71
CA HIS A 194 -10.51 10.75 2.47
C HIS A 194 -10.68 9.44 3.23
N LEU A 195 -11.86 9.21 3.80
CA LEU A 195 -12.12 8.02 4.59
C LEU A 195 -13.11 7.11 3.90
N ILE A 196 -12.91 5.81 4.03
CA ILE A 196 -13.79 4.78 3.48
C ILE A 196 -13.99 3.72 4.56
N TYR A 197 -15.23 3.33 4.81
CA TYR A 197 -15.55 2.24 5.72
C TYR A 197 -16.78 1.46 5.25
N GLU A 198 -16.91 0.21 5.67
CA GLU A 198 -18.14 -0.57 5.45
C GLU A 198 -19.30 0.13 6.17
N SER A 199 -20.42 0.37 5.49
CA SER A 199 -21.57 1.08 6.09
C SER A 199 -22.15 0.33 7.29
N SER A 200 -22.03 -1.00 7.31
CA SER A 200 -22.40 -1.84 8.46
C SER A 200 -21.49 -1.68 9.69
N LEU A 201 -20.34 -1.02 9.52
CA LEU A 201 -19.35 -0.72 10.55
C LEU A 201 -19.13 0.79 10.68
N ALA A 202 -20.11 1.58 10.23
CA ALA A 202 -20.09 3.03 10.39
C ALA A 202 -20.03 3.40 11.89
N PRO A 203 -19.31 4.47 12.24
CA PRO A 203 -19.39 5.01 13.59
C PRO A 203 -20.83 5.53 13.84
N PRO A 204 -21.33 5.48 15.09
CA PRO A 204 -22.66 6.00 15.43
C PRO A 204 -22.76 7.51 15.18
N HIS A 205 -21.66 8.23 15.40
CA HIS A 205 -21.50 9.64 15.05
C HIS A 205 -20.14 9.83 14.38
N LEU A 206 -20.12 10.56 13.28
CA LEU A 206 -18.87 10.96 12.65
C LEU A 206 -18.42 12.25 13.34
N GLU A 207 -17.40 12.16 14.19
CA GLU A 207 -16.91 13.29 14.99
C GLU A 207 -16.05 14.23 14.15
N ALA A 208 -16.42 15.52 14.17
CA ALA A 208 -15.78 16.56 13.38
C ALA A 208 -14.31 16.68 13.76
N PRO A 209 -13.43 17.08 12.83
CA PRO A 209 -12.04 17.30 13.16
C PRO A 209 -11.91 18.49 14.16
N MET A 210 -12.94 19.29 14.41
CA MET A 210 -12.86 20.34 15.44
C MET A 210 -12.85 19.82 16.88
N GLU A 211 -13.31 18.59 17.15
CA GLU A 211 -13.00 17.87 18.39
C GLU A 211 -11.56 17.30 18.39
N MET A 212 -10.74 17.52 17.34
CA MET A 212 -9.30 17.21 17.35
C MET A 212 -8.54 18.06 18.36
N ALA A 213 -9.00 19.27 18.68
CA ALA A 213 -8.41 20.08 19.75
C ALA A 213 -8.67 19.44 21.11
N GLU A 214 -9.85 18.84 21.31
CA GLU A 214 -10.22 18.10 22.52
C GLU A 214 -9.54 16.72 22.58
N MET A 215 -9.44 16.00 21.46
CA MET A 215 -8.71 14.73 21.37
C MET A 215 -7.19 14.93 21.60
N ALA A 216 -6.63 16.04 21.10
CA ALA A 216 -5.26 16.46 21.39
C ALA A 216 -5.10 17.08 22.79
N ALA A 217 -6.17 17.58 23.42
CA ALA A 217 -6.14 18.01 24.82
C ALA A 217 -6.27 16.82 25.79
N TYR A 218 -7.02 15.78 25.41
CA TYR A 218 -7.19 14.55 26.19
C TYR A 218 -5.93 13.70 26.19
N GLU A 219 -5.19 13.67 25.07
CA GLU A 219 -3.86 13.10 25.00
C GLU A 219 -2.99 13.87 24.00
N PRO A 220 -2.07 14.74 24.46
CA PRO A 220 -1.28 15.57 23.56
C PRO A 220 -0.44 14.71 22.63
N LEU A 221 -0.57 14.98 21.32
CA LEU A 221 0.30 14.41 20.30
C LEU A 221 1.74 14.81 20.59
N ASN A 222 2.51 13.84 21.08
CA ASN A 222 3.91 13.99 21.47
C ASN A 222 4.82 13.69 20.27
N CYS A 223 5.34 14.73 19.62
CA CYS A 223 6.27 14.58 18.49
C CYS A 223 7.63 13.99 18.93
N SER A 224 7.98 14.10 20.21
CA SER A 224 9.17 13.45 20.78
C SER A 224 8.99 11.94 20.98
N ALA A 225 7.78 11.39 20.81
CA ALA A 225 7.51 9.95 20.90
C ALA A 225 8.04 9.14 19.69
N GLY A 226 8.66 9.80 18.71
CA GLY A 226 9.17 9.15 17.50
C GLY A 226 8.06 8.43 16.74
N PHE A 227 8.34 7.21 16.26
CA PHE A 227 7.38 6.42 15.46
C PHE A 227 6.32 5.67 16.29
N LYS A 228 6.33 5.75 17.64
CA LYS A 228 5.41 5.00 18.51
C LYS A 228 3.92 5.24 18.17
N PRO A 229 3.45 6.48 17.91
CA PRO A 229 2.04 6.71 17.55
C PRO A 229 1.62 6.04 16.24
N LEU A 230 2.58 5.72 15.35
CA LEU A 230 2.33 4.99 14.12
C LEU A 230 2.25 3.47 14.31
N GLN A 231 2.51 2.97 15.53
CA GLN A 231 2.40 1.54 15.87
C GLN A 231 1.02 1.15 16.41
N LEU A 232 0.07 2.08 16.51
CA LEU A 232 -1.31 1.77 16.88
C LEU A 232 -1.89 0.68 15.97
N LEU A 233 -2.52 -0.32 16.61
CA LEU A 233 -3.09 -1.50 15.97
C LEU A 233 -4.61 -1.55 16.16
N SER A 234 -5.27 -2.19 15.22
CA SER A 234 -6.67 -2.61 15.30
C SER A 234 -6.82 -3.90 14.51
N GLU A 235 -7.71 -4.79 14.97
CA GLU A 235 -7.86 -6.14 14.44
C GLU A 235 -9.22 -6.36 13.75
N ILE A 236 -10.02 -5.31 13.55
CA ILE A 236 -11.38 -5.47 13.03
C ILE A 236 -11.38 -6.03 11.60
N ARG A 237 -10.44 -5.60 10.73
CA ARG A 237 -10.33 -6.10 9.35
C ARG A 237 -9.97 -7.59 9.34
N SER A 238 -8.99 -8.00 10.15
CA SER A 238 -8.54 -9.40 10.23
C SER A 238 -9.59 -10.29 10.88
N SER A 239 -10.16 -9.88 12.01
CA SER A 239 -11.19 -10.63 12.75
C SER A 239 -12.47 -10.83 11.94
N LYS A 240 -12.93 -9.80 11.21
CA LYS A 240 -14.11 -9.90 10.32
C LYS A 240 -13.79 -10.36 8.91
N LYS A 241 -12.51 -10.68 8.61
CA LYS A 241 -12.02 -11.12 7.29
C LYS A 241 -12.47 -10.18 6.15
N LEU A 242 -12.46 -8.89 6.40
CA LEU A 242 -12.92 -7.89 5.43
C LEU A 242 -11.86 -7.74 4.33
N PRO A 243 -12.24 -7.91 3.05
CA PRO A 243 -11.31 -7.64 1.95
C PRO A 243 -11.03 -6.15 1.85
N TYR A 244 -9.83 -5.80 1.37
CA TYR A 244 -9.46 -4.41 1.17
C TYR A 244 -10.04 -3.87 -0.17
N PRO A 245 -10.93 -2.85 -0.15
CA PRO A 245 -11.56 -2.29 -1.36
C PRO A 245 -10.63 -1.33 -2.12
N ILE A 246 -9.51 -1.87 -2.59
CA ILE A 246 -8.44 -1.10 -3.22
C ILE A 246 -8.91 -0.21 -4.37
N ASN A 247 -9.83 -0.70 -5.20
CA ASN A 247 -10.30 0.05 -6.37
C ASN A 247 -11.29 1.16 -5.99
N VAL A 248 -12.11 0.97 -4.95
CA VAL A 248 -12.93 2.06 -4.38
C VAL A 248 -11.99 3.17 -3.89
N ALA A 249 -10.99 2.81 -3.08
CA ALA A 249 -10.04 3.77 -2.54
C ALA A 249 -9.22 4.48 -3.62
N ARG A 250 -8.78 3.73 -4.64
CA ARG A 250 -8.06 4.31 -5.79
C ARG A 250 -8.91 5.28 -6.59
N ASN A 251 -10.17 4.95 -6.85
CA ASN A 251 -11.09 5.83 -7.57
C ASN A 251 -11.46 7.07 -6.76
N VAL A 252 -11.72 6.94 -5.46
CA VAL A 252 -12.03 8.08 -4.57
C VAL A 252 -10.86 9.07 -4.56
N ALA A 253 -9.62 8.59 -4.38
CA ALA A 253 -8.45 9.46 -4.42
C ALA A 253 -8.31 10.16 -5.79
N ARG A 254 -8.47 9.40 -6.87
CA ARG A 254 -8.36 9.89 -8.24
C ARG A 254 -9.41 10.96 -8.57
N GLN A 255 -10.68 10.70 -8.25
CA GLN A 255 -11.80 11.59 -8.57
C GLN A 255 -11.84 12.86 -7.71
N LEU A 256 -11.19 12.86 -6.54
CA LEU A 256 -11.08 14.03 -5.67
C LEU A 256 -9.80 14.85 -5.91
N ALA A 257 -8.97 14.45 -6.88
CA ALA A 257 -7.84 15.23 -7.32
C ALA A 257 -8.28 16.56 -7.95
N GLY A 258 -7.67 17.66 -7.51
CA GLY A 258 -7.97 19.01 -8.00
C GLY A 258 -7.19 19.44 -9.24
N THR A 259 -6.39 18.53 -9.83
CA THR A 259 -5.52 18.84 -10.98
C THR A 259 -5.94 18.04 -12.21
N ARG A 260 -5.56 18.52 -13.39
CA ARG A 260 -5.79 17.88 -14.67
C ARG A 260 -5.11 16.53 -14.76
N TYR A 261 -3.84 16.50 -14.37
CA TYR A 261 -3.02 15.30 -14.45
C TYR A 261 -2.96 14.60 -13.09
N VAL A 262 -3.13 13.28 -13.11
CA VAL A 262 -3.16 12.46 -11.90
C VAL A 262 -2.28 11.23 -12.07
N LEU A 263 -1.62 10.85 -10.97
CA LEU A 263 -0.88 9.59 -10.85
C LEU A 263 -1.57 8.70 -9.82
N ALA A 264 -2.34 7.71 -10.24
CA ALA A 264 -2.94 6.73 -9.34
C ALA A 264 -1.93 5.63 -9.00
N SER A 265 -1.35 5.65 -7.80
CA SER A 265 -0.26 4.75 -7.39
C SER A 265 -0.49 4.14 -6.00
N ASP A 266 0.09 2.97 -5.77
CA ASP A 266 0.06 2.32 -4.46
C ASP A 266 0.99 3.05 -3.47
N ILE A 267 0.61 3.10 -2.20
CA ILE A 267 1.26 3.95 -1.19
C ILE A 267 2.72 3.56 -0.90
N GLU A 268 3.11 2.32 -1.21
CA GLU A 268 4.48 1.80 -1.06
C GLU A 268 5.37 2.11 -2.28
N LEU A 269 4.85 2.78 -3.31
CA LEU A 269 5.57 3.08 -4.55
C LEU A 269 6.09 4.52 -4.55
N TYR A 270 7.36 4.67 -4.18
CA TYR A 270 8.02 5.96 -4.06
C TYR A 270 8.47 6.47 -5.44
N PRO A 271 8.09 7.70 -5.83
CA PRO A 271 8.54 8.28 -7.09
C PRO A 271 10.02 8.66 -7.06
N SER A 272 10.64 8.81 -8.23
CA SER A 272 11.86 9.60 -8.35
C SER A 272 11.58 11.08 -8.08
N LEU A 273 12.60 11.86 -7.73
CA LEU A 273 12.41 13.26 -7.33
C LEU A 273 11.91 14.14 -8.48
N HIS A 274 11.25 15.25 -8.15
CA HIS A 274 10.91 16.35 -9.06
C HIS A 274 10.12 15.91 -10.31
N ILE A 275 9.29 14.85 -10.25
CA ILE A 275 8.53 14.40 -11.43
C ILE A 275 7.55 15.48 -11.91
N VAL A 276 6.89 16.19 -11.00
CA VAL A 276 5.84 17.17 -11.32
C VAL A 276 6.33 18.28 -12.26
N PRO A 277 7.34 19.10 -11.91
CA PRO A 277 7.79 20.19 -12.78
C PRO A 277 8.32 19.67 -14.12
N ARG A 278 9.09 18.58 -14.11
CA ARG A 278 9.68 17.98 -15.32
C ARG A 278 8.60 17.41 -16.26
N PHE A 279 7.51 16.88 -15.69
CA PHE A 279 6.37 16.39 -16.45
C PHE A 279 5.57 17.53 -17.09
N LEU A 280 5.33 18.62 -16.36
CA LEU A 280 4.63 19.79 -16.89
C LEU A 280 5.41 20.42 -18.06
N GLU A 281 6.74 20.53 -17.94
CA GLU A 281 7.59 20.98 -19.05
C GLU A 281 7.49 20.02 -20.26
N LEU A 282 7.53 18.71 -20.04
CA LEU A 282 7.38 17.72 -21.10
C LEU A 282 6.06 17.89 -21.85
N VAL A 283 4.92 17.98 -21.15
CA VAL A 283 3.61 18.12 -21.82
C VAL A 283 3.44 19.47 -22.51
N SER A 284 4.04 20.55 -21.98
CA SER A 284 4.07 21.86 -22.66
C SER A 284 4.81 21.77 -24.00
N ARG A 285 6.01 21.19 -24.00
CA ARG A 285 6.80 21.00 -25.23
C ARG A 285 6.14 20.06 -26.23
N LEU A 286 5.41 19.05 -25.75
CA LEU A 286 4.60 18.19 -26.62
C LEU A 286 3.45 18.99 -27.25
N ALA A 287 2.72 19.77 -26.45
CA ALA A 287 1.59 20.58 -26.91
C ALA A 287 2.00 21.56 -28.02
N GLU A 288 3.14 22.25 -27.87
CA GLU A 288 3.69 23.13 -28.91
C GLU A 288 3.98 22.40 -30.22
N LYS A 289 4.56 21.20 -30.15
CA LYS A 289 4.85 20.35 -31.33
C LYS A 289 3.60 19.75 -31.96
N GLU A 290 2.48 19.81 -31.26
CA GLU A 290 1.23 19.14 -31.57
C GLU A 290 0.12 20.09 -32.03
N ILE A 291 0.42 21.39 -32.11
CA ILE A 291 -0.48 22.41 -32.67
C ILE A 291 -0.96 21.96 -34.06
N GLY A 292 -2.28 21.94 -34.24
CA GLY A 292 -2.94 21.56 -35.49
C GLY A 292 -2.94 20.06 -35.80
N LYS A 293 -2.49 19.19 -34.87
CA LYS A 293 -2.49 17.73 -35.05
C LYS A 293 -3.63 17.06 -34.27
N ILE A 294 -4.13 15.95 -34.80
CA ILE A 294 -5.04 15.06 -34.06
C ILE A 294 -4.20 14.26 -33.07
N ILE A 295 -4.47 14.42 -31.78
CA ILE A 295 -3.71 13.77 -30.71
C ILE A 295 -4.41 12.49 -30.30
N PRO A 296 -3.75 11.32 -30.42
CA PRO A 296 -4.34 10.06 -29.96
C PRO A 296 -4.46 10.09 -28.43
N ARG A 297 -5.40 9.29 -27.92
CA ARG A 297 -5.52 9.06 -26.47
C ARG A 297 -4.20 8.49 -25.96
N ARG A 298 -3.67 9.04 -24.87
CA ARG A 298 -2.35 8.66 -24.37
C ARG A 298 -2.24 8.75 -22.86
N VAL A 299 -1.33 7.96 -22.32
CA VAL A 299 -0.93 7.97 -20.91
C VAL A 299 0.59 7.89 -20.79
N PHE A 300 1.15 8.46 -19.72
CA PHE A 300 2.60 8.54 -19.50
C PHE A 300 3.02 7.55 -18.42
N THR A 301 3.56 6.41 -18.84
CA THR A 301 3.90 5.30 -17.93
C THR A 301 5.25 5.48 -17.25
N LEU A 302 5.31 5.08 -15.97
CA LEU A 302 6.52 5.06 -15.16
C LEU A 302 6.99 3.61 -14.99
N PRO A 303 8.23 3.28 -15.41
CA PRO A 303 8.88 2.04 -15.01
C PRO A 303 8.90 1.86 -13.49
N ILE A 304 8.65 0.64 -13.02
CA ILE A 304 8.56 0.32 -11.59
C ILE A 304 9.67 -0.67 -11.22
N PHE A 305 10.28 -0.44 -10.06
CA PHE A 305 11.36 -1.25 -9.50
C PHE A 305 11.03 -1.67 -8.06
N GLU A 306 11.78 -2.64 -7.55
CA GLU A 306 11.81 -3.03 -6.14
C GLU A 306 13.23 -2.90 -5.63
N ILE A 307 13.39 -2.53 -4.37
CA ILE A 307 14.70 -2.46 -3.73
C ILE A 307 14.74 -3.30 -2.46
N LYS A 308 15.89 -3.92 -2.20
CA LYS A 308 16.18 -4.63 -0.95
C LYS A 308 15.94 -3.72 0.27
N LYS A 309 15.40 -4.28 1.35
CA LYS A 309 14.97 -3.54 2.56
C LYS A 309 16.09 -2.79 3.26
N GLU A 310 17.33 -3.21 3.05
CA GLU A 310 18.53 -2.63 3.65
C GLU A 310 18.96 -1.32 2.97
N PHE A 311 18.35 -0.97 1.83
CA PHE A 311 18.72 0.19 1.02
C PHE A 311 17.58 1.19 0.91
N PRO A 312 17.86 2.50 0.98
CA PRO A 312 16.85 3.53 0.73
C PRO A 312 16.40 3.48 -0.74
N ALA A 313 15.15 3.84 -0.99
CA ALA A 313 14.64 3.94 -2.35
C ALA A 313 15.44 4.99 -3.15
N PRO A 314 15.95 4.65 -4.34
CA PRO A 314 16.72 5.57 -5.16
C PRO A 314 15.96 6.84 -5.48
N LYS A 315 16.65 7.98 -5.47
CA LYS A 315 16.06 9.30 -5.74
C LYS A 315 16.20 9.71 -7.20
N THR A 316 17.28 9.29 -7.86
CA THR A 316 17.57 9.58 -9.28
C THR A 316 17.76 8.32 -10.11
N LYS A 317 17.71 8.45 -11.44
CA LYS A 317 17.85 7.31 -12.35
C LYS A 317 19.26 6.73 -12.31
N GLU A 318 20.28 7.56 -12.14
CA GLU A 318 21.67 7.16 -11.97
C GLU A 318 21.83 6.28 -10.73
N GLU A 319 21.25 6.70 -9.60
CA GLU A 319 21.26 5.92 -8.37
C GLU A 319 20.53 4.59 -8.58
N LEU A 320 19.35 4.61 -9.19
CA LEU A 320 18.60 3.40 -9.48
C LEU A 320 19.41 2.42 -10.34
N VAL A 321 19.99 2.89 -11.45
CA VAL A 321 20.80 2.06 -12.35
C VAL A 321 22.01 1.50 -11.62
N LYS A 322 22.64 2.27 -10.73
CA LYS A 322 23.70 1.78 -9.84
C LYS A 322 23.18 0.64 -8.94
N ARG A 323 22.04 0.82 -8.26
CA ARG A 323 21.44 -0.23 -7.41
C ARG A 323 21.06 -1.49 -8.19
N VAL A 324 20.61 -1.35 -9.42
CA VAL A 324 20.32 -2.50 -10.30
C VAL A 324 21.61 -3.24 -10.67
N LYS A 325 22.68 -2.53 -11.04
CA LYS A 325 23.99 -3.12 -11.35
C LYS A 325 24.60 -3.85 -10.16
N GLU A 326 24.44 -3.30 -8.95
CA GLU A 326 24.89 -3.92 -7.69
C GLU A 326 23.99 -5.10 -7.24
N GLY A 327 22.88 -5.37 -7.92
CA GLY A 327 21.94 -6.42 -7.54
C GLY A 327 21.13 -6.11 -6.27
N HIS A 328 20.98 -4.83 -5.93
CA HIS A 328 20.17 -4.35 -4.81
C HIS A 328 18.76 -3.94 -5.22
N ALA A 329 18.57 -3.54 -6.47
CA ALA A 329 17.26 -3.25 -7.06
C ALA A 329 16.97 -4.15 -8.26
N ILE A 330 15.70 -4.42 -8.51
CA ILE A 330 15.22 -5.24 -9.65
C ILE A 330 13.96 -4.61 -10.26
N PHE A 331 13.59 -5.02 -11.47
CA PHE A 331 12.28 -4.68 -12.02
C PHE A 331 11.14 -5.20 -11.14
N PHE A 332 10.07 -4.43 -11.04
CA PHE A 332 8.93 -4.73 -10.18
C PHE A 332 8.28 -6.07 -10.54
N HIS A 333 8.01 -6.86 -9.50
CA HIS A 333 7.42 -8.19 -9.60
C HIS A 333 8.24 -9.18 -10.46
N LYS A 334 9.55 -8.99 -10.61
CA LYS A 334 10.41 -9.94 -11.35
C LYS A 334 10.25 -11.40 -10.86
N TRP A 335 10.04 -11.58 -9.56
CA TRP A 335 9.86 -12.90 -8.93
C TRP A 335 8.40 -13.29 -8.68
N VAL A 336 7.44 -12.44 -9.07
CA VAL A 336 5.99 -12.62 -8.80
C VAL A 336 5.21 -12.71 -10.11
N CYS A 337 5.42 -11.77 -11.03
CA CYS A 337 4.88 -11.74 -12.38
C CYS A 337 5.71 -10.81 -13.27
N ASP A 338 6.83 -11.29 -13.83
CA ASP A 338 7.69 -10.46 -14.68
C ASP A 338 6.94 -9.92 -15.92
N ALA A 339 6.09 -10.74 -16.53
CA ALA A 339 5.25 -10.35 -17.66
C ALA A 339 4.29 -9.19 -17.35
N CYS A 340 3.87 -9.03 -16.08
CA CYS A 340 2.96 -7.98 -15.68
C CYS A 340 3.60 -6.58 -15.70
N GLN A 341 4.92 -6.49 -15.70
CA GLN A 341 5.65 -5.22 -15.63
C GLN A 341 6.69 -5.09 -16.78
N ASN A 342 6.57 -5.94 -17.79
CA ASN A 342 7.53 -6.03 -18.90
C ASN A 342 7.21 -5.04 -20.04
N PHE A 343 7.65 -3.80 -19.87
CA PHE A 343 7.56 -2.77 -20.90
C PHE A 343 8.62 -2.95 -22.01
N PRO A 344 8.37 -2.48 -23.26
CA PRO A 344 9.31 -2.66 -24.36
C PRO A 344 10.69 -2.06 -24.07
N ARG A 345 11.73 -2.80 -24.43
CA ARG A 345 13.14 -2.35 -24.37
C ARG A 345 13.59 -1.92 -22.96
N ARG A 346 13.03 -2.51 -21.90
CA ARG A 346 13.36 -2.18 -20.50
C ARG A 346 14.85 -2.25 -20.15
N ASP A 347 15.59 -3.19 -20.75
CA ASP A 347 17.03 -3.31 -20.52
C ASP A 347 17.80 -2.16 -21.19
N GLN A 348 17.29 -1.60 -22.29
CA GLN A 348 17.85 -0.40 -22.90
C GLN A 348 17.49 0.86 -22.11
N TRP A 349 16.32 0.89 -21.47
CA TRP A 349 15.93 2.00 -20.58
C TRP A 349 16.94 2.19 -19.46
N LEU A 350 17.47 1.10 -18.89
CA LEU A 350 18.55 1.15 -17.87
C LEU A 350 19.89 1.66 -18.41
N LYS A 351 20.12 1.58 -19.72
CA LYS A 351 21.35 2.05 -20.39
C LYS A 351 21.25 3.51 -20.82
N SER A 352 20.04 4.04 -20.97
CA SER A 352 19.75 5.42 -21.33
C SER A 352 19.78 6.28 -20.06
N LEU A 353 20.95 6.80 -19.70
CA LEU A 353 21.05 7.82 -18.66
C LEU A 353 20.87 9.22 -19.27
N PRO A 354 20.33 10.19 -18.51
CA PRO A 354 20.39 11.61 -18.87
C PRO A 354 21.80 12.02 -19.24
N GLU A 355 21.92 12.87 -20.27
CA GLU A 355 23.20 13.52 -20.59
C GLU A 355 23.60 14.45 -19.44
N LYS A 356 24.91 14.63 -19.22
CA LYS A 356 25.43 15.55 -18.21
C LYS A 356 24.89 16.96 -18.46
N GLY A 357 24.33 17.60 -17.43
CA GLY A 357 23.66 18.90 -17.52
C GLY A 357 22.19 18.84 -17.99
N LYS A 358 21.62 17.65 -18.16
CA LYS A 358 20.21 17.41 -18.48
C LYS A 358 19.55 16.44 -17.50
N GLU A 359 20.05 16.36 -16.27
CA GLU A 359 19.57 15.45 -15.22
C GLU A 359 18.11 15.71 -14.84
N ASP A 360 17.66 16.96 -14.95
CA ASP A 360 16.27 17.37 -14.72
C ASP A 360 15.40 17.30 -15.99
N LEU A 361 15.94 16.84 -17.13
CA LEU A 361 15.12 16.67 -18.33
C LEU A 361 14.30 15.40 -18.24
N LEU A 362 13.00 15.50 -18.55
CA LEU A 362 12.13 14.37 -18.75
C LEU A 362 11.69 14.27 -20.22
N GLY A 363 11.80 13.09 -20.79
CA GLY A 363 11.49 12.78 -22.17
C GLY A 363 10.72 11.46 -22.32
N ILE A 364 10.50 11.10 -23.59
CA ILE A 364 9.80 9.88 -23.97
C ILE A 364 10.82 8.87 -24.47
N PHE A 365 10.98 7.77 -23.72
CA PHE A 365 11.85 6.67 -24.10
C PHE A 365 11.27 5.86 -25.26
N GLN A 366 9.97 5.57 -25.20
CA GLN A 366 9.27 4.74 -26.19
C GLN A 366 7.77 5.05 -26.16
N ILE A 367 7.15 5.12 -27.34
CA ILE A 367 5.69 5.09 -27.49
C ILE A 367 5.26 3.68 -27.88
N THR A 368 4.33 3.07 -27.18
CA THR A 368 3.91 1.69 -27.44
C THR A 368 2.42 1.47 -27.19
N LYS A 369 1.94 0.26 -27.49
CA LYS A 369 0.58 -0.20 -27.19
C LYS A 369 0.64 -1.38 -26.23
N ARG A 370 -0.38 -1.51 -25.38
CA ARG A 370 -0.59 -2.71 -24.55
C ARG A 370 -1.25 -3.84 -25.35
N GLN A 371 -0.60 -4.30 -26.40
CA GLN A 371 -1.05 -5.39 -27.27
C GLN A 371 -0.10 -6.57 -27.19
N MET A 372 -0.51 -7.74 -27.72
CA MET A 372 0.33 -8.94 -27.82
C MET A 372 1.77 -8.59 -28.27
N PRO A 373 2.81 -9.05 -27.54
CA PRO A 373 2.77 -10.02 -26.44
C PRO A 373 2.53 -9.43 -25.02
N ARG A 374 2.17 -8.15 -24.89
CA ARG A 374 2.10 -7.40 -23.61
C ARG A 374 0.68 -7.30 -23.05
N THR A 375 -0.18 -8.27 -23.31
CA THR A 375 -1.56 -8.29 -22.78
C THR A 375 -1.62 -8.43 -21.27
N ALA A 376 -0.52 -8.81 -20.62
CA ALA A 376 -0.40 -8.86 -19.16
C ALA A 376 0.14 -7.58 -18.53
N TRP A 377 0.68 -6.63 -19.32
CA TRP A 377 1.38 -5.46 -18.78
C TRP A 377 0.42 -4.51 -18.04
N GLU A 378 0.74 -4.17 -16.79
CA GLU A 378 -0.04 -3.28 -15.90
C GLU A 378 0.83 -2.08 -15.47
N PRO A 379 1.14 -1.15 -16.39
CA PRO A 379 1.91 0.03 -16.03
C PRO A 379 1.11 0.95 -15.08
N ILE A 380 1.84 1.65 -14.22
CA ILE A 380 1.33 2.84 -13.53
C ILE A 380 1.69 4.06 -14.38
N TYR A 381 0.77 5.01 -14.48
CA TYR A 381 0.89 6.12 -15.41
C TYR A 381 0.36 7.43 -14.83
N ILE A 382 0.93 8.54 -15.32
CA ILE A 382 0.30 9.86 -15.25
C ILE A 382 -0.68 9.95 -16.42
N GLY A 383 -1.95 10.22 -16.10
CA GLY A 383 -3.04 10.45 -17.04
C GLY A 383 -3.88 11.61 -16.55
N THR A 384 -5.16 11.64 -16.92
CA THR A 384 -6.14 12.60 -16.39
C THR A 384 -7.22 11.88 -15.61
N ASN A 385 -8.32 12.56 -15.30
CA ASN A 385 -9.53 11.93 -14.79
C ASN A 385 -10.44 11.35 -15.90
N GLU A 386 -10.05 11.43 -17.17
CA GLU A 386 -10.83 10.93 -18.31
C GLU A 386 -10.60 9.44 -18.62
N GLU A 387 -9.45 8.86 -18.23
CA GLU A 387 -9.24 7.42 -18.41
C GLU A 387 -10.25 6.59 -17.61
N PRO A 388 -10.60 5.38 -18.06
CA PRO A 388 -11.47 4.47 -17.32
C PRO A 388 -11.09 4.31 -15.85
N LEU A 389 -12.09 4.27 -14.98
CA LEU A 389 -11.92 3.99 -13.56
C LEU A 389 -11.58 2.52 -13.33
N TYR A 390 -11.06 2.22 -12.16
CA TYR A 390 -10.81 0.84 -11.75
C TYR A 390 -12.12 0.19 -11.32
N ASP A 391 -12.35 -1.09 -11.67
CA ASP A 391 -13.61 -1.75 -11.30
C ASP A 391 -13.64 -2.04 -9.80
N GLU A 392 -14.56 -1.40 -9.09
CA GLU A 392 -14.65 -1.40 -7.63
C GLU A 392 -15.03 -2.76 -7.02
N ARG A 393 -15.47 -3.73 -7.83
CA ARG A 393 -15.78 -5.09 -7.35
C ARG A 393 -14.52 -5.94 -7.13
N LEU A 394 -13.37 -5.53 -7.67
CA LEU A 394 -12.10 -6.22 -7.52
C LEU A 394 -11.40 -5.77 -6.23
N THR A 395 -11.08 -6.72 -5.35
CA THR A 395 -10.41 -6.45 -4.07
C THR A 395 -8.91 -6.73 -4.15
N TRP A 396 -8.14 -6.16 -3.22
CA TRP A 396 -6.69 -6.37 -3.20
C TRP A 396 -6.32 -7.84 -3.04
N GLU A 397 -6.94 -8.55 -2.09
CA GLU A 397 -6.66 -9.96 -1.83
C GLU A 397 -6.88 -10.82 -3.08
N GLY A 398 -7.80 -10.45 -3.96
CA GLY A 398 -8.10 -11.20 -5.16
C GLY A 398 -7.11 -11.02 -6.32
N LYS A 399 -6.18 -10.06 -6.24
CA LYS A 399 -5.21 -9.71 -7.31
C LYS A 399 -5.92 -9.25 -8.61
N ARG A 400 -5.12 -8.88 -9.62
CA ARG A 400 -5.59 -8.42 -10.95
C ARG A 400 -6.53 -7.21 -10.87
N ASP A 401 -6.39 -6.38 -9.84
CA ASP A 401 -7.24 -5.22 -9.59
C ASP A 401 -7.05 -4.09 -10.62
N LYS A 402 -5.93 -4.09 -11.37
CA LYS A 402 -5.62 -3.10 -12.41
C LYS A 402 -5.85 -3.64 -13.83
N MET A 403 -5.75 -4.97 -14.02
CA MET A 403 -5.86 -5.64 -15.32
C MET A 403 -7.08 -5.25 -16.17
N SER A 404 -8.26 -5.11 -15.56
CA SER A 404 -9.48 -4.76 -16.31
C SER A 404 -9.41 -3.35 -16.88
N GLN A 405 -8.91 -2.39 -16.11
CA GLN A 405 -8.70 -1.02 -16.57
C GLN A 405 -7.67 -0.98 -17.71
N MET A 406 -6.58 -1.74 -17.57
CA MET A 406 -5.54 -1.84 -18.60
C MET A 406 -6.03 -2.48 -19.89
N PHE A 407 -6.93 -3.46 -19.79
CA PHE A 407 -7.62 -4.02 -20.94
C PHE A 407 -8.53 -3.00 -21.61
N GLU A 408 -9.27 -2.21 -20.85
CA GLU A 408 -10.13 -1.15 -21.38
C GLU A 408 -9.34 -0.09 -22.15
N LEU A 409 -8.18 0.34 -21.64
CA LEU A 409 -7.27 1.24 -22.37
C LEU A 409 -6.81 0.65 -23.70
N CYS A 410 -6.56 -0.66 -23.77
CA CYS A 410 -6.20 -1.34 -25.03
C CYS A 410 -7.35 -1.26 -26.05
N LEU A 411 -8.58 -1.54 -25.60
CA LEU A 411 -9.76 -1.45 -26.47
C LEU A 411 -9.99 -0.02 -26.97
N LEU A 412 -9.68 0.99 -26.16
CA LEU A 412 -9.84 2.43 -26.48
C LEU A 412 -8.69 3.05 -27.30
N ASP A 413 -7.71 2.25 -27.71
CA ASP A 413 -6.53 2.62 -28.52
C ASP A 413 -5.51 3.53 -27.84
N TYR A 414 -5.34 3.44 -26.52
CA TYR A 414 -4.38 4.31 -25.85
C TYR A 414 -2.94 4.04 -26.28
N ASP A 415 -2.20 5.12 -26.52
CA ASP A 415 -0.74 5.13 -26.60
C ASP A 415 -0.12 5.22 -25.20
N PHE A 416 0.86 4.36 -24.95
CA PHE A 416 1.61 4.31 -23.70
C PHE A 416 2.98 4.93 -23.95
N TYR A 417 3.16 6.15 -23.43
CA TYR A 417 4.39 6.90 -23.49
C TYR A 417 5.26 6.50 -22.29
N VAL A 418 6.26 5.66 -22.50
CA VAL A 418 7.22 5.27 -21.46
C VAL A 418 8.17 6.43 -21.20
N LEU A 419 8.15 6.97 -19.99
CA LEU A 419 9.01 8.07 -19.58
C LEU A 419 10.46 7.59 -19.43
N ASP A 420 11.44 8.41 -19.86
CA ASP A 420 12.86 8.04 -19.82
C ASP A 420 13.51 8.27 -18.45
N ASN A 421 13.18 9.33 -17.73
CA ASN A 421 13.87 9.77 -16.51
C ASN A 421 12.92 9.96 -15.30
N ALA A 422 11.85 9.16 -15.30
CA ALA A 422 10.90 9.04 -14.19
C ALA A 422 10.63 7.56 -13.91
N PHE A 423 10.55 7.18 -12.63
CA PHE A 423 10.30 5.81 -12.21
C PHE A 423 9.63 5.78 -10.83
N LEU A 424 9.11 4.61 -10.47
CA LEU A 424 8.60 4.29 -9.15
C LEU A 424 9.42 3.17 -8.52
N VAL A 425 9.54 3.18 -7.20
CA VAL A 425 10.24 2.14 -6.44
C VAL A 425 9.35 1.65 -5.32
N HIS A 426 9.05 0.36 -5.34
CA HIS A 426 8.47 -0.33 -4.20
C HIS A 426 9.49 -0.43 -3.08
N SER A 427 9.14 0.10 -1.91
CA SER A 427 9.98 0.10 -0.72
C SER A 427 9.14 0.02 0.55
N PRO A 428 9.58 -0.74 1.58
CA PRO A 428 10.82 -1.52 1.63
C PRO A 428 10.67 -2.94 1.05
N GLY A 429 11.76 -3.45 0.49
CA GLY A 429 11.91 -4.87 0.17
C GLY A 429 11.44 -5.29 -1.21
N ILE A 430 11.88 -6.50 -1.58
CA ILE A 430 11.53 -7.18 -2.82
C ILE A 430 10.45 -8.22 -2.50
N LYS A 431 9.30 -8.13 -3.16
CA LYS A 431 8.19 -9.05 -3.00
C LYS A 431 8.56 -10.42 -3.58
N THR A 432 8.26 -11.45 -2.80
CA THR A 432 8.43 -12.86 -3.19
C THR A 432 7.13 -13.61 -3.01
N LEU A 433 6.99 -14.73 -3.69
CA LEU A 433 5.82 -15.58 -3.56
C LEU A 433 5.83 -16.30 -2.20
N SER A 434 4.77 -16.11 -1.42
CA SER A 434 4.54 -16.83 -0.16
C SER A 434 3.41 -17.84 -0.33
N SER A 435 3.67 -19.12 -0.06
CA SER A 435 2.65 -20.19 -0.11
C SER A 435 1.55 -19.99 0.94
N VAL A 436 1.88 -19.38 2.07
CA VAL A 436 0.92 -19.01 3.12
C VAL A 436 0.00 -17.90 2.62
N ASP A 437 0.56 -16.84 2.02
CA ASP A 437 -0.25 -15.75 1.46
C ASP A 437 -1.12 -16.24 0.29
N GLN A 438 -0.60 -17.10 -0.57
CA GLN A 438 -1.37 -17.70 -1.66
C GLN A 438 -2.59 -18.49 -1.16
N ARG A 439 -2.41 -19.33 -0.13
CA ARG A 439 -3.52 -20.09 0.47
C ARG A 439 -4.56 -19.16 1.09
N ARG A 440 -4.11 -18.15 1.85
CA ARG A 440 -4.99 -17.14 2.47
C ARG A 440 -5.83 -16.38 1.43
N ARG A 441 -5.24 -16.08 0.26
CA ARG A 441 -5.87 -15.29 -0.81
C ARG A 441 -6.69 -16.09 -1.80
N ALA A 442 -6.55 -17.42 -1.85
CA ALA A 442 -7.20 -18.27 -2.84
C ALA A 442 -8.72 -18.03 -3.00
N PRO A 443 -9.52 -17.88 -1.92
CA PRO A 443 -10.96 -17.61 -2.06
C PRO A 443 -11.25 -16.26 -2.76
N PHE A 444 -10.48 -15.23 -2.43
CA PHE A 444 -10.61 -13.91 -3.04
C PHE A 444 -10.15 -13.93 -4.50
N MET A 445 -9.09 -14.69 -4.81
CA MET A 445 -8.59 -14.83 -6.19
C MET A 445 -9.62 -15.51 -7.10
N TYR A 446 -10.33 -16.54 -6.60
CA TYR A 446 -11.43 -17.15 -7.34
C TYR A 446 -12.53 -16.13 -7.67
N LYS A 447 -12.94 -15.33 -6.68
CA LYS A 447 -13.95 -14.28 -6.85
C LYS A 447 -13.51 -13.20 -7.86
N ASN A 448 -12.30 -12.65 -7.70
CA ASN A 448 -11.78 -11.65 -8.64
C ASN A 448 -11.64 -12.21 -10.06
N ASN A 449 -11.20 -13.46 -10.24
CA ASN A 449 -11.11 -14.07 -11.57
C ASN A 449 -12.48 -14.19 -12.25
N ALA A 450 -13.53 -14.58 -11.51
CA ALA A 450 -14.88 -14.64 -12.04
C ALA A 450 -15.39 -13.25 -12.46
N VAL A 451 -15.21 -12.24 -11.61
CA VAL A 451 -15.56 -10.83 -11.91
C VAL A 451 -14.77 -10.33 -13.12
N HIS A 452 -13.46 -10.58 -13.15
CA HIS A 452 -12.57 -10.16 -14.22
C HIS A 452 -12.97 -10.75 -15.57
N ASN A 453 -13.27 -12.05 -15.65
CA ASN A 453 -13.71 -12.67 -16.89
C ASN A 453 -15.02 -12.07 -17.41
N LYS A 454 -15.98 -11.78 -16.50
CA LYS A 454 -17.22 -11.09 -16.84
C LYS A 454 -16.95 -9.68 -17.37
N LEU A 455 -16.02 -8.96 -16.75
CA LEU A 455 -15.60 -7.63 -17.17
C LEU A 455 -15.01 -7.61 -18.57
N LEU A 456 -14.07 -8.51 -18.88
CA LEU A 456 -13.48 -8.59 -20.21
C LEU A 456 -14.55 -8.83 -21.29
N ALA A 457 -15.51 -9.72 -21.03
CA ALA A 457 -16.61 -9.99 -21.96
C ALA A 457 -17.52 -8.76 -22.14
N GLN A 458 -17.86 -8.07 -21.05
CA GLN A 458 -18.67 -6.85 -21.08
C GLN A 458 -17.98 -5.72 -21.85
N MET A 459 -16.68 -5.51 -21.62
CA MET A 459 -15.88 -4.50 -22.32
C MET A 459 -15.75 -4.79 -23.81
N LYS A 460 -15.51 -6.06 -24.19
CA LYS A 460 -15.51 -6.48 -25.61
C LYS A 460 -16.85 -6.23 -26.29
N LYS A 461 -17.97 -6.43 -25.58
CA LYS A 461 -19.30 -6.09 -26.09
C LYS A 461 -19.53 -4.58 -26.21
N LYS A 462 -19.04 -3.79 -25.24
CA LYS A 462 -19.22 -2.33 -25.19
C LYS A 462 -18.39 -1.59 -26.24
N TYR A 463 -17.12 -1.95 -26.40
CA TYR A 463 -16.17 -1.22 -27.26
C TYR A 463 -15.85 -1.94 -28.57
N GLY A 464 -16.31 -3.18 -28.73
CA GLY A 464 -15.86 -4.07 -29.81
C GLY A 464 -14.59 -4.83 -29.43
N ALA A 465 -14.33 -5.92 -30.14
CA ALA A 465 -13.06 -6.64 -30.03
C ALA A 465 -11.99 -5.92 -30.86
N ARG A 466 -10.79 -5.74 -30.29
CA ARG A 466 -9.62 -5.23 -31.00
C ARG A 466 -8.54 -6.30 -31.02
N LYS A 467 -8.02 -6.60 -32.21
CA LYS A 467 -6.93 -7.58 -32.40
C LYS A 467 -5.71 -7.18 -31.57
N GLY A 468 -5.16 -8.13 -30.81
CA GLY A 468 -3.96 -7.93 -29.99
C GLY A 468 -4.26 -7.45 -28.57
N CYS A 469 -5.48 -6.98 -28.32
CA CYS A 469 -6.16 -7.11 -27.04
C CYS A 469 -6.88 -8.50 -27.02
#